data_AF-A0A3D5BT74-F1
#
_entry.id   AF-A0A3D5BT74-F1
#
_cell.length_a   1.000
_cell.length_b   1.000
_cell.length_c   1.000
_cell.angle_alpha   90.00
_cell.angle_beta   90.00
_cell.angle_gamma   90.00
#
_symmetry.space_group_name_H-M   'P 1'
#
loop_
_entity.id
_entity.type
_entity.pdbx_description
1 polymer ?
#
loop_
_entity_poly.entity_id
_entity_poly.type
_entity_poly.pdbx_seq_one_letter_code
_entity_poly.pdbx_strand_id
1 'polypeptide(L)'
;MCLGVTGLAVAGGNRTAGTEGGRLVLQGTRSVGADMTASFDMGGYTPPSGQSVAINVDILESPDGPKPRIIPGYPVTSLVFETPGKYVLNFRLNQICKTSCGGVAARPLMERQETIEIAP
;
A
#
# COMPACT_ATOMS: atom_id res chain seq x y z
N MET A 1 1.83 21.88 -10.43
CA MET A 1 2.83 21.73 -11.51
C MET A 1 4.03 21.01 -10.90
N CYS A 2 4.28 19.74 -11.23
CA CYS A 2 5.40 19.00 -10.67
C CYS A 2 6.70 19.31 -11.43
N LEU A 3 7.34 20.43 -11.10
CA LEU A 3 8.73 20.67 -11.48
C LEU A 3 9.60 19.74 -10.62
N GLY A 4 10.11 18.64 -11.19
CA GLY A 4 11.10 17.79 -10.54
C GLY A 4 10.92 16.28 -10.66
N VAL A 5 9.86 15.78 -11.31
CA VAL A 5 9.74 14.34 -11.61
C VAL A 5 10.14 14.10 -13.06
N THR A 6 11.39 14.43 -13.40
CA THR A 6 11.96 14.12 -14.70
C THR A 6 12.89 12.92 -14.55
N GLY A 7 12.45 11.76 -15.05
CA GLY A 7 13.38 10.74 -15.54
C GLY A 7 13.44 9.43 -14.76
N LEU A 8 13.46 8.36 -15.56
CA LEU A 8 13.93 7.00 -15.32
C LEU A 8 13.03 6.03 -14.53
N ALA A 9 12.29 5.24 -15.31
CA ALA A 9 12.18 3.82 -15.04
C ALA A 9 13.59 3.19 -15.05
N VAL A 10 14.01 2.63 -13.92
CA VAL A 10 15.08 1.62 -13.82
C VAL A 10 14.59 0.54 -12.87
N ALA A 11 14.47 -0.67 -13.40
CA ALA A 11 14.35 -1.88 -12.62
C ALA A 11 15.69 -2.13 -11.91
N GLY A 12 15.66 -2.33 -10.59
CA GLY A 12 16.80 -2.80 -9.80
C GLY A 12 17.13 -1.92 -8.59
N GLY A 13 16.93 -2.46 -7.39
CA GLY A 13 17.51 -1.91 -6.16
C GLY A 13 16.49 -1.55 -5.09
N ASN A 14 16.35 -2.46 -4.15
CA ASN A 14 15.52 -2.45 -2.95
C ASN A 14 15.80 -1.25 -1.99
N ARG A 15 15.41 -0.03 -2.36
CA ARG A 15 15.42 1.15 -1.47
C ARG A 15 14.23 2.08 -1.76
N THR A 16 13.05 1.74 -1.23
CA THR A 16 11.98 2.72 -1.05
C THR A 16 12.45 3.84 -0.13
N ALA A 17 12.21 5.10 -0.53
CA ALA A 17 12.49 6.29 0.27
C ALA A 17 11.50 6.37 1.45
N GLY A 18 11.71 5.50 2.44
CA GLY A 18 10.90 5.38 3.64
C GLY A 18 11.06 6.60 4.53
N THR A 19 9.95 7.28 4.79
CA THR A 19 9.84 8.30 5.83
C THR A 19 10.41 7.72 7.14
N GLU A 20 11.44 8.37 7.70
CA GLU A 20 12.03 7.92 8.97
C GLU A 20 10.92 7.84 10.03
N GLY A 21 10.74 6.66 10.64
CA GLY A 21 9.69 6.41 11.62
C GLY A 21 8.31 6.02 11.07
N GLY A 22 8.13 5.94 9.74
CA GLY A 22 6.88 5.49 9.14
C GLY A 22 6.65 3.98 9.30
N ARG A 23 5.39 3.56 9.50
CA ARG A 23 5.01 2.14 9.68
C ARG A 23 3.66 1.80 9.05
N LEU A 24 3.54 0.55 8.60
CA LEU A 24 2.27 -0.07 8.27
C LEU A 24 1.55 -0.44 9.57
N VAL A 25 0.26 -0.14 9.65
CA VAL A 25 -0.62 -0.48 10.76
C VAL A 25 -1.76 -1.33 10.21
N LEU A 26 -1.82 -2.57 10.68
CA LEU A 26 -2.91 -3.51 10.42
C LEU A 26 -3.83 -3.58 11.63
N GLN A 27 -5.13 -3.40 11.43
CA GLN A 27 -6.15 -3.46 12.47
C GLN A 27 -7.32 -4.37 12.04
N GLY A 28 -8.11 -4.80 13.02
CA GLY A 28 -9.24 -5.70 12.81
C GLY A 28 -8.95 -7.15 13.18
N THR A 29 -10.00 -7.96 13.14
CA THR A 29 -9.93 -9.38 13.52
C THR A 29 -9.39 -10.20 12.35
N ARG A 30 -8.46 -11.11 12.63
CA ARG A 30 -7.87 -12.01 11.63
C ARG A 30 -8.69 -13.30 11.49
N SER A 31 -9.93 -13.17 11.03
CA SER A 31 -10.84 -14.30 10.78
C SER A 31 -11.57 -14.14 9.46
N VAL A 32 -12.10 -15.23 8.91
CA VAL A 32 -12.88 -15.20 7.67
C VAL A 32 -14.08 -14.26 7.82
N GLY A 33 -14.31 -13.44 6.80
CA GLY A 33 -15.42 -12.49 6.72
C GLY A 33 -15.31 -11.25 7.61
N ALA A 34 -14.30 -11.17 8.49
CA ALA A 34 -14.08 -9.99 9.31
C ALA A 34 -13.44 -8.85 8.51
N ASP A 35 -13.83 -7.62 8.84
CA ASP A 35 -13.19 -6.43 8.29
C ASP A 35 -11.82 -6.21 8.93
N MET A 36 -10.80 -6.16 8.08
CA MET A 36 -9.47 -5.70 8.43
C MET A 36 -9.15 -4.41 7.69
N THR A 37 -8.30 -3.59 8.30
CA THR A 37 -7.86 -2.32 7.71
C THR A 37 -6.34 -2.23 7.70
N ALA A 38 -5.81 -1.65 6.63
CA ALA A 38 -4.41 -1.31 6.48
C ALA A 38 -4.29 0.21 6.31
N SER A 39 -3.38 0.81 7.09
CA SER A 39 -3.05 2.23 6.99
C SER A 39 -1.55 2.43 7.15
N PHE A 40 -1.03 3.52 6.62
CA PHE A 40 0.37 3.90 6.85
C PHE A 40 0.42 5.11 7.77
N ASP A 41 1.11 4.96 8.90
CA ASP A 41 1.63 6.10 9.64
C ASP A 41 2.87 6.61 8.89
N MET A 42 2.80 7.84 8.39
CA MET A 42 3.89 8.41 7.60
C MET A 42 5.01 9.03 8.45
N GLY A 43 4.99 8.87 9.78
CA GLY A 43 6.10 9.30 10.66
C GLY A 43 6.33 10.81 10.65
N GLY A 44 5.26 11.60 10.54
CA GLY A 44 5.33 13.07 10.46
C GLY A 44 5.56 13.62 9.05
N TYR A 45 5.74 12.77 8.03
CA TYR A 45 5.73 13.22 6.64
C TYR A 45 4.36 13.76 6.24
N THR A 46 4.33 14.92 5.61
CA THR A 46 3.12 15.51 5.03
C THR A 46 3.32 15.63 3.52
N PRO A 47 2.46 15.00 2.69
CA PRO A 47 2.53 15.15 1.25
C PRO A 47 2.46 16.64 0.85
N PRO A 48 3.31 17.11 -0.09
CA PRO A 48 3.26 18.49 -0.53
C PRO A 48 1.89 18.85 -1.12
N SER A 49 1.50 20.12 -0.99
CA SER A 49 0.22 20.62 -1.51
C SER A 49 0.04 20.30 -3.00
N GLY A 50 -1.15 19.82 -3.37
CA GLY A 50 -1.48 19.40 -4.73
C GLY A 50 -0.97 18.00 -5.12
N GLN A 51 -0.40 17.24 -4.17
CA GLN A 51 -0.04 15.84 -4.35
C GLN A 51 -0.93 14.96 -3.45
N SER A 52 -1.24 13.76 -3.92
CA SER A 52 -1.99 12.77 -3.17
C SER A 52 -1.12 11.57 -2.82
N VAL A 53 -1.60 10.72 -1.93
CA VAL A 53 -0.98 9.44 -1.63
C VAL A 53 -2.01 8.32 -1.78
N ALA A 54 -1.54 7.14 -2.14
CA ALA A 54 -2.38 5.96 -2.28
C ALA A 54 -1.66 4.72 -1.73
N ILE A 55 -2.46 3.81 -1.19
CA ILE A 55 -2.01 2.49 -0.75
C ILE A 55 -2.39 1.49 -1.83
N ASN A 56 -1.40 0.75 -2.32
CA ASN A 56 -1.59 -0.38 -3.20
C ASN A 56 -1.25 -1.66 -2.44
N VAL A 57 -2.00 -2.72 -2.68
CA VAL A 57 -1.80 -4.03 -2.05
C VAL A 57 -1.70 -5.08 -3.13
N ASP A 58 -0.58 -5.78 -3.17
CA ASP A 58 -0.36 -6.91 -4.06
C ASP A 58 -0.41 -8.20 -3.25
N ILE A 59 -1.10 -9.22 -3.76
CA ILE A 59 -1.17 -10.55 -3.14
C ILE A 59 -0.03 -11.38 -3.73
N LEU A 60 0.96 -11.73 -2.91
CA LEU A 60 2.12 -12.55 -3.31
C LEU A 60 1.85 -14.04 -3.12
N GLU A 61 1.23 -14.42 -2.00
CA GLU A 61 0.80 -15.79 -1.70
C GLU A 61 -0.61 -15.76 -1.09
N SER A 62 -1.43 -16.75 -1.43
CA SER A 62 -2.77 -16.96 -0.87
C SER A 62 -3.09 -18.46 -0.80
N PRO A 63 -3.92 -18.91 0.17
CA PRO A 63 -4.46 -20.26 0.16
C PRO A 63 -5.36 -20.49 -1.07
N ASP A 64 -5.64 -21.76 -1.36
CA ASP A 64 -6.56 -22.15 -2.43
C ASP A 64 -7.99 -21.69 -2.10
N GLY A 65 -8.57 -20.86 -2.97
CA GLY A 65 -9.92 -20.33 -2.78
C GLY A 65 -10.12 -18.93 -3.38
N PRO A 66 -11.24 -18.27 -3.05
CA PRO A 66 -11.45 -16.87 -3.40
C PRO A 66 -10.34 -15.96 -2.87
N LYS A 67 -9.86 -15.05 -3.72
CA LYS A 67 -8.93 -14.00 -3.31
C LYS A 67 -9.63 -13.04 -2.34
N PRO A 68 -8.90 -12.43 -1.39
CA PRO A 68 -9.47 -11.44 -0.50
C PRO A 68 -10.02 -10.26 -1.28
N ARG A 69 -11.13 -9.71 -0.80
CA ARG A 69 -11.69 -8.46 -1.29
C ARG A 69 -10.88 -7.32 -0.71
N ILE A 70 -10.20 -6.57 -1.58
CA ILE A 70 -9.37 -5.42 -1.22
C ILE A 70 -10.01 -4.17 -1.80
N ILE A 71 -10.36 -3.23 -0.93
CA ILE A 71 -10.88 -1.92 -1.32
C ILE A 71 -9.79 -0.88 -1.03
N PRO A 72 -8.99 -0.50 -2.05
CA PRO A 72 -7.91 0.45 -1.85
C PRO A 72 -8.43 1.83 -1.47
N GLY A 73 -7.75 2.46 -0.54
CA GLY A 73 -8.09 3.79 -0.06
C GLY A 73 -6.94 4.44 0.71
N TYR A 74 -7.07 5.74 0.94
CA TYR A 74 -6.20 6.50 1.81
C TYR A 74 -7.05 7.40 2.71
N PRO A 75 -6.78 7.48 4.03
CA PRO A 75 -5.65 6.88 4.75
C PRO A 75 -5.80 5.37 5.01
N VAL A 76 -6.95 4.78 4.72
CA VAL A 76 -7.29 3.40 5.06
C VAL A 76 -7.65 2.60 3.81
N THR A 77 -7.08 1.41 3.69
CA THR A 77 -7.46 0.36 2.75
C THR A 77 -8.17 -0.77 3.51
N SER A 78 -9.33 -1.21 3.03
CA SER A 78 -10.08 -2.30 3.65
C SER A 78 -9.75 -3.65 3.01
N LEU A 79 -9.69 -4.68 3.84
CA LEU A 79 -9.34 -6.05 3.48
C LEU A 79 -10.39 -6.98 4.10
N VAL A 80 -10.97 -7.87 3.30
CA VAL A 80 -11.84 -8.96 3.80
C VAL A 80 -11.37 -10.26 3.18
N PHE A 81 -11.11 -11.26 4.03
CA PHE A 81 -10.62 -12.57 3.63
C PHE A 81 -11.76 -13.59 3.65
N GLU A 82 -11.93 -14.34 2.57
CA GLU A 82 -13.02 -15.34 2.44
C GLU A 82 -12.54 -16.78 2.62
N THR A 83 -11.23 -16.98 2.79
CA THR A 83 -10.62 -18.31 2.97
C THR A 83 -9.66 -18.26 4.16
N PRO A 84 -9.69 -19.24 5.08
CA PRO A 84 -8.72 -19.29 6.16
C PRO A 84 -7.35 -19.71 5.62
N GLY A 85 -6.28 -19.29 6.31
CA GLY A 85 -4.91 -19.67 5.97
C GLY A 85 -3.94 -18.50 5.93
N LYS A 86 -2.76 -18.76 5.37
CA LYS A 86 -1.66 -17.82 5.31
C LYS A 86 -1.70 -17.02 4.02
N TYR A 87 -1.66 -15.69 4.15
CA TYR A 87 -1.52 -14.73 3.07
C TYR A 87 -0.19 -14.01 3.17
N VAL A 88 0.49 -13.82 2.06
CA VAL A 88 1.65 -12.93 1.97
C VAL A 88 1.26 -11.76 1.07
N LEU A 89 1.20 -10.56 1.65
CA LEU A 89 0.76 -9.35 0.99
C LEU A 89 1.89 -8.32 0.96
N ASN A 90 2.02 -7.61 -0.15
CA ASN A 90 2.92 -6.47 -0.28
C ASN A 90 2.13 -5.15 -0.30
N PHE A 91 2.34 -4.31 0.70
CA PHE A 91 1.72 -3.00 0.84
C PHE A 91 2.68 -1.91 0.37
N ARG A 92 2.24 -1.11 -0.60
CA ARG A 92 3.02 -0.01 -1.17
C ARG A 92 2.30 1.32 -0.96
N LEU A 93 2.95 2.25 -0.28
CA LEU A 93 2.51 3.64 -0.19
C LEU A 93 3.20 4.45 -1.28
N ASN A 94 2.40 5.05 -2.16
CA ASN A 94 2.89 5.86 -3.28
C ASN A 94 2.41 7.30 -3.15
N GLN A 95 3.30 8.25 -3.40
CA GLN A 95 2.94 9.64 -3.66
C GLN A 95 2.61 9.81 -5.13
N ILE A 96 1.52 10.50 -5.42
CA ILE A 96 0.96 10.68 -6.74
C ILE A 96 0.87 12.18 -7.04
N CYS A 97 1.36 12.58 -8.20
CA CYS A 97 1.22 13.93 -8.73
C CYS A 97 0.66 13.91 -10.14
N LYS A 98 -0.26 14.82 -10.44
CA LYS A 98 -0.67 15.11 -11.82
C LYS A 98 0.37 16.00 -12.50
N THR A 99 0.85 15.55 -13.65
CA THR A 99 1.75 16.33 -14.50
C THR A 99 0.95 17.29 -15.37
N SER A 100 1.57 18.39 -15.80
CA SER A 100 0.94 19.41 -16.65
C SER A 100 0.57 18.89 -18.05
N CYS A 101 1.13 17.76 -18.47
CA CYS A 101 0.86 17.13 -19.77
C CYS A 101 -0.21 16.02 -19.69
N GLY A 102 -1.01 15.98 -18.61
CA GLY A 102 -2.09 15.02 -18.44
C GLY A 102 -1.66 13.63 -17.94
N GLY A 103 -0.36 13.38 -17.77
CA GLY A 103 0.16 12.15 -17.17
C GLY A 103 0.14 12.16 -15.65
N VAL A 104 0.32 11.00 -15.04
CA VAL A 104 0.46 10.82 -13.59
C VAL A 104 1.88 10.36 -13.28
N ALA A 105 2.54 11.06 -12.37
CA ALA A 105 3.84 10.67 -11.82
C ALA A 105 3.62 10.06 -10.44
N ALA A 106 4.24 8.91 -10.18
CA ALA A 106 4.20 8.24 -8.88
C ALA A 106 5.60 8.01 -8.34
N ARG A 107 5.79 8.26 -7.04
CA ARG A 107 7.04 7.97 -6.32
C ARG A 107 6.73 7.05 -5.14
N PRO A 108 7.43 5.91 -4.98
CA PRO A 108 7.25 5.07 -3.80
C PRO A 108 7.74 5.82 -2.55
N LEU A 109 6.91 5.82 -1.52
CA LEU A 109 7.24 6.32 -0.19
C LEU A 109 7.57 5.16 0.75
N MET A 110 6.84 4.05 0.69
CA MET A 110 7.09 2.92 1.57
C MET A 110 6.63 1.62 0.93
N GLU A 111 7.30 0.53 1.26
CA GLU A 111 6.94 -0.82 0.87
C GLU A 111 7.12 -1.75 2.06
N ARG A 112 6.11 -2.56 2.35
CA ARG A 112 6.08 -3.50 3.48
C ARG A 112 5.41 -4.79 3.04
N GLN A 113 6.15 -5.88 3.13
CA GLN A 113 5.60 -7.21 2.96
C GLN A 113 5.18 -7.75 4.33
N GLU A 114 3.94 -8.20 4.44
CA GLU A 114 3.39 -8.77 5.66
C GLU A 114 2.85 -10.18 5.41
N THR A 115 3.02 -11.03 6.42
CA THR A 115 2.36 -12.33 6.49
C THR A 115 1.16 -12.21 7.42
N ILE A 116 -0.03 -12.53 6.91
CA ILE A 116 -1.28 -12.50 7.66
C ILE A 116 -1.85 -13.92 7.71
N GLU A 117 -2.05 -14.43 8.91
CA GLU A 117 -2.76 -15.69 9.14
C GLU A 117 -4.22 -15.40 9.49
N ILE A 118 -5.14 -15.97 8.72
CA ILE A 118 -6.59 -15.81 8.88
C ILE A 118 -7.17 -17.10 9.47
N ALA A 119 -7.80 -16.98 10.63
CA ALA A 119 -8.52 -18.07 11.28
C ALA A 119 -9.89 -18.32 10.60
N PRO A 120 -10.45 -19.53 10.74
CA PRO A 120 -11.83 -19.81 10.34
C PRO A 120 -12.86 -18.87 10.97
#